data_AF-A0A1F7X4K5-F1
#
_entry.id   AF-A0A1F7X4K5-F1
#
_cell.length_a   1.000
_cell.length_b   1.000
_cell.length_c   1.000
_cell.angle_alpha   90.00
_cell.angle_beta   90.00
_cell.angle_gamma   90.00
#
_symmetry.space_group_name_H-M   'P 1'
#
loop_
_entity.id
_entity.type
_entity.pdbx_description
1 polymer ?
#
loop_
_entity_poly.entity_id
_entity_poly.type
_entity_poly.pdbx_seq_one_letter_code
_entity_poly.pdbx_strand_id
1 'polypeptide(L)'
;MKKLLPVFILGVLLILGSLGKNSVSFLLAQLSLISVLFFWTLFTREAKSPPGFILYLIFLGIVVWKFISGSRDGGADYLYLFAGGGLLWFSAFNQKEKWGGYLEKLILVFGLAMAALYVLWLIFSPGLILPQSLFTFSSAFKNHNHIGDLWAIVLLVVARKLVAKGGLYYWLLAVLGLILMYLSFSRSAVVAFLAGAIYLFGNIDYLKRNKYIFTFLSLGITAVFLLTSINKSIFFSRPYFTQAISGLSKYPSGVGMGNFKLVSSRFDVGTFSSIVHNLVLEVMVGLGWIGVVFVVWLGNVLWQGVVGAKNRIAYAVFLGLTVNFLFDSTYLIPSMVWLWFLSLGLSRGQHNLR
;
A
#
# COMPACT_ATOMS: atom_id res chain seq x y z
N MET A 1 2.25 7.89 -28.90
CA MET A 1 1.81 8.74 -27.76
C MET A 1 0.59 8.20 -27.00
N LYS A 2 -0.52 7.79 -27.65
CA LYS A 2 -1.76 7.32 -26.97
C LYS A 2 -1.58 6.20 -25.92
N LYS A 3 -0.58 5.31 -26.08
CA LYS A 3 -0.31 4.22 -25.11
C LYS A 3 0.44 4.68 -23.85
N LEU A 4 1.20 5.77 -23.92
CA LEU A 4 2.07 6.24 -22.83
C LEU A 4 1.36 7.25 -21.92
N LEU A 5 0.37 7.97 -22.44
CA LEU A 5 -0.36 8.98 -21.67
C LEU A 5 -0.97 8.44 -20.36
N PRO A 6 -1.67 7.28 -20.34
CA PRO A 6 -2.20 6.74 -19.08
C PRO A 6 -1.10 6.37 -18.07
N VAL A 7 0.04 5.88 -18.56
CA VAL A 7 1.18 5.52 -17.71
C VAL A 7 1.83 6.77 -17.11
N PHE A 8 1.94 7.85 -17.90
CA PHE A 8 2.40 9.15 -17.42
C PHE A 8 1.46 9.71 -16.36
N ILE A 9 0.14 9.70 -16.61
CA ILE A 9 -0.87 10.14 -15.63
C ILE A 9 -0.77 9.32 -14.34
N LEU A 10 -0.61 7.99 -14.43
CA LEU A 10 -0.38 7.14 -13.25
C LEU A 10 0.89 7.55 -12.50
N GLY A 11 1.99 7.86 -13.20
CA GLY A 11 3.23 8.32 -12.58
C GLY A 11 3.05 9.63 -11.81
N VAL A 12 2.41 10.61 -12.44
CA VAL A 12 2.06 11.89 -11.79
C VAL A 12 1.16 11.67 -10.59
N LEU A 13 0.11 10.84 -10.74
CA LEU A 13 -0.83 10.51 -9.68
C LEU A 13 -0.13 9.90 -8.46
N LEU A 14 0.78 8.94 -8.67
CA LEU A 14 1.56 8.32 -7.57
C LEU A 14 2.47 9.35 -6.88
N ILE A 15 3.14 10.21 -7.63
CA ILE A 15 3.98 11.27 -7.06
C ILE A 15 3.14 12.23 -6.24
N LEU A 16 2.02 12.73 -6.78
CA LEU A 16 1.14 13.62 -6.02
C LEU A 16 0.61 12.89 -4.77
N GLY A 17 0.13 11.66 -4.90
CA GLY A 17 -0.35 10.82 -3.79
C GLY A 17 0.68 10.46 -2.71
N SER A 18 1.93 10.91 -2.84
CA SER A 18 3.01 10.65 -1.88
C SER A 18 3.50 11.91 -1.15
N LEU A 19 3.00 13.09 -1.53
CA LEU A 19 3.47 14.35 -0.97
C LEU A 19 2.91 14.65 0.44
N GLY A 20 1.87 13.94 0.87
CA GLY A 20 1.22 14.17 2.18
C GLY A 20 0.52 15.53 2.30
N LYS A 21 0.15 16.15 1.17
CA LYS A 21 -0.61 17.41 1.12
C LYS A 21 -2.10 17.10 1.08
N ASN A 22 -2.84 17.56 2.09
CA ASN A 22 -4.29 17.31 2.22
C ASN A 22 -5.13 18.55 1.92
N SER A 23 -4.66 19.45 1.06
CA SER A 23 -5.50 20.57 0.62
C SER A 23 -6.60 20.07 -0.32
N VAL A 24 -7.79 20.67 -0.24
CA VAL A 24 -8.93 20.31 -1.08
C VAL A 24 -8.55 20.33 -2.57
N SER A 25 -7.82 21.36 -3.02
CA SER A 25 -7.35 21.47 -4.41
C SER A 25 -6.48 20.29 -4.84
N PHE A 26 -5.66 19.75 -3.92
CA PHE A 26 -4.78 18.62 -4.21
C PHE A 26 -5.57 17.31 -4.33
N LEU A 27 -6.52 17.09 -3.42
CA LEU A 27 -7.44 15.96 -3.47
C LEU A 27 -8.29 16.00 -4.75
N LEU A 28 -8.81 17.17 -5.12
CA LEU A 28 -9.56 17.35 -6.37
C LEU A 28 -8.71 17.05 -7.60
N ALA A 29 -7.47 17.54 -7.66
CA ALA A 29 -6.56 17.25 -8.77
C ALA A 29 -6.32 15.73 -8.91
N GLN A 30 -6.10 15.04 -7.79
CA GLN A 30 -5.93 13.58 -7.77
C GLN A 30 -7.19 12.84 -8.22
N LEU A 31 -8.38 13.24 -7.74
CA LEU A 31 -9.65 12.68 -8.20
C LEU A 31 -9.89 12.91 -9.69
N SER A 32 -9.55 14.09 -10.21
CA SER A 32 -9.66 14.39 -11.63
C SER A 32 -8.78 13.46 -12.47
N LEU A 33 -7.52 13.24 -12.06
CA LEU A 33 -6.62 12.30 -12.76
C LEU A 33 -7.15 10.86 -12.72
N ILE A 34 -7.66 10.40 -11.57
CA ILE A 34 -8.26 9.07 -11.46
C ILE A 34 -9.51 8.96 -12.35
N SER A 35 -10.36 9.98 -12.35
CA SER A 35 -11.57 10.02 -13.17
C SER A 35 -11.22 9.99 -14.66
N VAL A 36 -10.19 10.71 -15.09
CA VAL A 36 -9.70 10.66 -16.48
C VAL A 36 -9.28 9.24 -16.87
N LEU A 37 -8.54 8.53 -16.01
CA LEU A 37 -8.15 7.13 -16.25
C LEU A 37 -9.36 6.18 -16.31
N PHE A 38 -10.35 6.43 -15.44
CA PHE A 38 -11.59 5.67 -15.40
C PHE A 38 -12.42 5.86 -16.66
N PHE A 39 -12.73 7.10 -17.04
CA PHE A 39 -13.49 7.40 -18.26
C PHE A 39 -12.75 6.93 -19.52
N TRP A 40 -11.42 7.11 -19.58
CA TRP A 40 -10.61 6.53 -20.66
C TRP A 40 -10.80 5.01 -20.79
N THR A 41 -10.96 4.32 -19.66
CA THR A 41 -11.22 2.88 -19.66
C THR A 41 -12.58 2.56 -20.28
N LEU A 42 -13.63 3.29 -19.87
CA LEU A 42 -14.99 3.10 -20.37
C LEU A 42 -15.09 3.34 -21.89
N PHE A 43 -14.35 4.32 -22.42
CA PHE A 43 -14.39 4.64 -23.85
C PHE A 43 -13.58 3.70 -24.74
N THR A 44 -12.75 2.81 -24.20
CA THR A 44 -11.79 2.04 -25.02
C THR A 44 -12.11 0.56 -25.20
N ARG A 45 -13.00 -0.05 -24.42
CA ARG A 45 -13.42 -1.48 -24.54
C ARG A 45 -14.76 -1.73 -23.81
N GLU A 46 -15.38 -2.88 -24.07
CA GLU A 46 -16.40 -3.49 -23.20
C GLU A 46 -15.82 -3.72 -21.80
N ALA A 47 -16.10 -2.80 -20.88
CA ALA A 47 -15.55 -2.84 -19.54
C ALA A 47 -16.21 -3.96 -18.73
N LYS A 48 -15.40 -4.84 -18.14
CA LYS A 48 -15.84 -5.94 -17.30
C LYS A 48 -15.50 -5.65 -15.84
N SER A 49 -16.40 -6.00 -14.93
CA SER A 49 -16.14 -5.90 -13.50
C SER A 49 -15.07 -6.91 -13.07
N PRO A 50 -14.07 -6.52 -12.24
CA PRO A 50 -13.12 -7.47 -11.70
C PRO A 50 -13.83 -8.47 -10.76
N PRO A 51 -13.30 -9.68 -10.57
CA PRO A 51 -13.88 -10.63 -9.62
C PRO A 51 -13.82 -10.06 -8.20
N GLY A 52 -14.89 -10.23 -7.42
CA GLY A 52 -15.03 -9.66 -6.08
C GLY A 52 -15.43 -8.18 -6.05
N PHE A 53 -15.61 -7.52 -7.21
CA PHE A 53 -15.97 -6.10 -7.26
C PHE A 53 -17.34 -5.79 -6.65
N ILE A 54 -18.30 -6.72 -6.72
CA ILE A 54 -19.61 -6.53 -6.08
C ILE A 54 -19.47 -6.42 -4.56
N LEU A 55 -18.72 -7.33 -3.91
CA LEU A 55 -18.44 -7.26 -2.47
C LEU A 55 -17.73 -5.95 -2.10
N TYR A 56 -16.84 -5.49 -2.96
CA TYR A 56 -16.17 -4.20 -2.80
C TYR A 56 -17.13 -3.02 -2.88
N LEU A 57 -18.06 -3.01 -3.84
CA LEU A 57 -19.08 -1.97 -3.96
C LEU A 57 -20.03 -1.97 -2.75
N ILE A 58 -20.38 -3.14 -2.22
CA ILE A 58 -21.13 -3.26 -0.96
C ILE A 58 -20.34 -2.62 0.19
N PHE A 59 -19.06 -2.97 0.34
CA PHE A 59 -18.17 -2.34 1.32
C PHE A 59 -18.13 -0.81 1.16
N LEU A 60 -17.95 -0.31 -0.07
CA LEU A 60 -17.91 1.12 -0.33
C LEU A 60 -19.25 1.80 0.00
N GLY A 61 -20.37 1.14 -0.30
CA GLY A 61 -21.70 1.61 0.07
C GLY A 61 -21.87 1.73 1.59
N ILE A 62 -21.34 0.77 2.36
CA ILE A 62 -21.33 0.83 3.83
C ILE A 62 -20.47 2.01 4.32
N VAL A 63 -19.30 2.23 3.72
CA VAL A 63 -18.43 3.37 4.07
C VAL A 63 -19.15 4.70 3.80
N VAL A 64 -19.80 4.85 2.66
CA VAL A 64 -20.62 6.03 2.32
C VAL A 64 -21.76 6.23 3.31
N TRP A 65 -22.50 5.17 3.62
CA TRP A 65 -23.59 5.23 4.59
C TRP A 65 -23.10 5.65 5.98
N LYS A 66 -21.97 5.11 6.45
CA LYS A 66 -21.35 5.50 7.73
C LYS A 66 -20.87 6.94 7.72
N PHE A 67 -20.27 7.39 6.63
CA PHE A 67 -19.84 8.78 6.46
C PHE A 67 -21.03 9.76 6.56
N ILE A 68 -22.13 9.47 5.84
CA ILE A 68 -23.35 10.31 5.85
C ILE A 68 -24.02 10.32 7.22
N SER A 69 -24.03 9.19 7.94
CA SER A 69 -24.70 9.03 9.24
C SER A 69 -23.97 9.65 10.44
N GLY A 70 -22.88 10.40 10.21
CA GLY A 70 -22.29 11.27 11.24
C GLY A 70 -20.82 11.05 11.54
N SER A 71 -20.15 10.09 10.89
CA SER A 71 -18.69 9.90 11.04
C SER A 71 -17.87 10.74 10.06
N ARG A 72 -18.03 12.06 10.11
CA ARG A 72 -17.45 12.98 9.13
C ARG A 72 -15.94 13.17 9.31
N ASP A 73 -15.45 13.14 10.55
CA ASP A 73 -14.03 13.32 10.86
C ASP A 73 -13.22 12.09 10.42
N GLY A 74 -12.21 12.28 9.57
CA GLY A 74 -11.37 11.20 9.01
C GLY A 74 -12.04 10.30 7.97
N GLY A 75 -13.37 10.12 8.02
CA GLY A 75 -14.13 9.26 7.10
C GLY A 75 -14.05 9.68 5.63
N ALA A 76 -13.90 10.99 5.37
CA ALA A 76 -13.73 11.52 4.02
C ALA A 76 -12.43 11.04 3.35
N ASP A 77 -11.33 10.97 4.10
CA ASP A 77 -10.03 10.50 3.59
C ASP A 77 -10.13 9.03 3.18
N TYR A 78 -10.74 8.18 4.01
CA TYR A 78 -10.95 6.77 3.65
C TYR A 78 -11.88 6.62 2.44
N LEU A 79 -12.98 7.36 2.39
CA LEU A 79 -13.87 7.32 1.24
C LEU A 79 -13.14 7.71 -0.04
N TYR A 80 -12.32 8.77 0.02
CA TYR A 80 -11.47 9.21 -1.09
C TYR A 80 -10.46 8.14 -1.51
N LEU A 81 -9.73 7.55 -0.55
CA LEU A 81 -8.72 6.53 -0.79
C LEU A 81 -9.32 5.27 -1.42
N PHE A 82 -10.42 4.77 -0.86
CA PHE A 82 -11.09 3.57 -1.34
C PHE A 82 -11.86 3.85 -2.65
N ALA A 83 -12.64 4.92 -2.77
CA ALA A 83 -13.33 5.22 -4.02
C ALA A 83 -12.32 5.38 -5.18
N GLY A 84 -11.28 6.20 -4.99
CA GLY A 84 -10.22 6.38 -5.99
C GLY A 84 -9.46 5.10 -6.30
N GLY A 85 -9.13 4.32 -5.27
CA GLY A 85 -8.51 3.01 -5.42
C GLY A 85 -9.38 2.01 -6.19
N GLY A 86 -10.67 1.97 -5.92
CA GLY A 86 -11.64 1.12 -6.61
C GLY A 86 -11.75 1.44 -8.11
N LEU A 87 -11.75 2.73 -8.46
CA LEU A 87 -11.71 3.18 -9.86
C LEU A 87 -10.41 2.73 -10.54
N LEU A 88 -9.27 2.88 -9.86
CA LEU A 88 -7.98 2.40 -10.38
C LEU A 88 -7.94 0.88 -10.54
N TRP A 89 -8.51 0.13 -9.59
CA TRP A 89 -8.62 -1.32 -9.68
C TRP A 89 -9.41 -1.73 -10.92
N PHE A 90 -10.58 -1.12 -11.13
CA PHE A 90 -11.43 -1.36 -12.29
C PHE A 90 -10.70 -1.01 -13.60
N SER A 91 -10.06 0.15 -13.67
CA SER A 91 -9.28 0.56 -14.84
C SER A 91 -8.11 -0.36 -15.13
N ALA A 92 -7.35 -0.72 -14.10
CA ALA A 92 -6.19 -1.60 -14.21
C ALA A 92 -6.57 -3.00 -14.70
N PHE A 93 -7.67 -3.55 -14.19
CA PHE A 93 -8.18 -4.85 -14.63
C PHE A 93 -8.53 -4.86 -16.12
N ASN A 94 -9.19 -3.79 -16.60
CA ASN A 94 -9.62 -3.67 -17.99
C ASN A 94 -8.49 -3.25 -18.96
N GLN A 95 -7.46 -2.56 -18.46
CA GLN A 95 -6.30 -2.09 -19.25
C GLN A 95 -5.01 -2.88 -19.00
N LYS A 96 -5.09 -4.05 -18.38
CA LYS A 96 -3.93 -4.86 -17.94
C LYS A 96 -2.88 -5.12 -19.02
N GLU A 97 -3.27 -5.30 -20.28
CA GLU A 97 -2.34 -5.52 -21.41
C GLU A 97 -1.50 -4.28 -21.68
N LYS A 98 -2.12 -3.10 -21.58
CA LYS A 98 -1.46 -1.82 -21.82
C LYS A 98 -0.61 -1.42 -20.64
N TRP A 99 -1.10 -1.57 -19.41
CA TRP A 99 -0.46 -1.05 -18.21
C TRP A 99 0.51 -2.06 -17.57
N GLY A 100 0.23 -3.36 -17.70
CA GLY A 100 1.01 -4.43 -17.07
C GLY A 100 2.47 -4.46 -17.53
N GLY A 101 2.75 -4.11 -18.78
CA GLY A 101 4.12 -4.01 -19.30
C GLY A 101 4.94 -2.84 -18.74
N TYR A 102 4.28 -1.86 -18.11
CA TYR A 102 4.94 -0.67 -17.56
C TYR A 102 4.99 -0.65 -16.04
N LEU A 103 4.28 -1.54 -15.34
CA LEU A 103 4.21 -1.54 -13.87
C LEU A 103 5.59 -1.50 -13.20
N GLU A 104 6.51 -2.37 -13.64
CA GLU A 104 7.86 -2.43 -13.08
C GLU A 104 8.64 -1.13 -13.29
N LYS A 105 8.53 -0.51 -14.49
CA LYS A 105 9.18 0.77 -14.79
C LYS A 105 8.56 1.89 -13.95
N LEU A 106 7.23 1.90 -13.82
CA LEU A 106 6.48 2.86 -13.03
C LEU A 106 6.94 2.83 -11.57
N ILE A 107 7.03 1.64 -10.96
CA ILE A 107 7.51 1.46 -9.58
C ILE A 107 8.95 1.94 -9.42
N LEU A 108 9.85 1.58 -10.35
CA LEU A 108 11.26 2.01 -10.29
C LEU A 108 11.40 3.54 -10.38
N VAL A 109 10.74 4.17 -11.34
CA VAL A 109 10.77 5.63 -11.52
C VAL A 109 10.15 6.33 -10.31
N PHE A 110 9.02 5.82 -9.81
CA PHE A 110 8.37 6.37 -8.63
C PHE A 110 9.27 6.26 -7.37
N GLY A 111 9.90 5.09 -7.15
CA GLY A 111 10.85 4.87 -6.06
C GLY A 111 12.05 5.80 -6.10
N LEU A 112 12.64 5.99 -7.29
CA LEU A 112 13.75 6.92 -7.49
C LEU A 112 13.34 8.38 -7.29
N ALA A 113 12.16 8.78 -7.77
CA ALA A 113 11.63 10.12 -7.54
C ALA A 113 11.45 10.39 -6.03
N MET A 114 10.92 9.42 -5.28
CA MET A 114 10.76 9.56 -3.83
C MET A 114 12.09 9.55 -3.07
N ALA A 115 13.07 8.76 -3.51
CA ALA A 115 14.42 8.81 -2.94
C ALA A 115 15.09 10.17 -3.18
N ALA A 116 14.93 10.75 -4.38
CA ALA A 116 15.42 12.08 -4.68
C ALA A 116 14.74 13.14 -3.79
N LEU A 117 13.42 13.08 -3.63
CA LEU A 117 12.68 13.98 -2.72
C LEU A 117 13.12 13.80 -1.26
N TYR A 118 13.39 12.57 -0.81
CA TYR A 118 13.91 12.29 0.52
C TYR A 118 15.27 12.98 0.74
N VAL A 119 16.20 12.86 -0.20
CA VAL A 119 17.50 13.53 -0.14
C VAL A 119 17.36 15.05 -0.16
N LEU A 120 16.52 15.60 -1.05
CA LEU A 120 16.24 17.04 -1.08
C LEU A 120 15.63 17.53 0.23
N TRP A 121 14.71 16.77 0.81
CA TRP A 121 14.10 17.08 2.10
C TRP A 121 15.13 17.09 3.24
N LEU A 122 16.07 16.14 3.26
CA LEU A 122 17.18 16.11 4.23
C LEU A 122 18.06 17.37 4.15
N ILE A 123 18.30 17.88 2.93
CA ILE A 123 19.16 19.05 2.70
C ILE A 123 18.43 20.36 3.01
N PHE A 124 17.22 20.53 2.48
CA PHE A 124 16.56 21.84 2.46
C PHE A 124 15.52 22.04 3.56
N SER A 125 14.93 20.98 4.11
CA SER A 125 13.80 21.10 5.04
C SER A 125 13.67 19.95 6.05
N PRO A 126 14.74 19.56 6.77
CA PRO A 126 14.72 18.40 7.68
C PRO A 126 13.77 18.56 8.90
N GLY A 127 13.19 19.74 9.08
CA GLY A 127 12.16 20.04 10.09
C GLY A 127 10.72 19.85 9.62
N LEU A 128 10.47 19.75 8.30
CA LEU A 128 9.12 19.58 7.77
C LEU A 128 8.61 18.16 8.06
N ILE A 129 7.44 18.07 8.70
CA ILE A 129 6.78 16.81 9.07
C ILE A 129 5.44 16.77 8.34
N LEU A 130 5.28 15.79 7.45
CA LEU A 130 4.03 15.52 6.75
C LEU A 130 3.65 14.06 7.02
N PRO A 131 2.73 13.79 7.97
CA PRO A 131 2.44 12.44 8.45
C PRO A 131 2.05 11.41 7.38
N GLN A 132 1.47 11.88 6.28
CA GLN A 132 1.01 11.05 5.15
C GLN A 132 1.94 11.14 3.92
N SER A 133 3.18 11.61 4.10
CA SER A 133 4.21 11.63 3.05
C SER A 133 5.05 10.35 3.05
N LEU A 134 5.52 9.94 1.87
CA LEU A 134 6.47 8.82 1.75
C LEU A 134 7.92 9.20 2.07
N PHE A 135 8.28 10.49 2.07
CA PHE A 135 9.67 10.93 2.14
C PHE A 135 9.96 11.87 3.31
N THR A 136 8.98 12.16 4.17
CA THR A 136 9.21 12.92 5.41
C THR A 136 8.94 12.05 6.63
N PHE A 137 9.39 12.48 7.81
CA PHE A 137 9.01 11.80 9.06
C PHE A 137 7.50 11.89 9.32
N SER A 138 6.95 10.84 9.92
CA SER A 138 5.52 10.75 10.22
C SER A 138 5.11 11.52 11.47
N SER A 139 6.07 11.84 12.34
CA SER A 139 5.83 12.54 13.61
C SER A 139 7.04 13.38 14.04
N ALA A 140 6.81 14.29 15.00
CA ALA A 140 7.86 15.10 15.62
C ALA A 140 8.93 14.28 16.35
N PHE A 141 8.60 13.05 16.77
CA PHE A 141 9.56 12.13 17.39
C PHE A 141 10.59 11.58 16.39
N LYS A 142 10.40 11.81 15.07
CA LYS A 142 11.32 11.39 13.99
C LYS A 142 11.76 9.93 14.08
N ASN A 143 10.87 9.09 14.61
CA ASN A 143 11.15 7.69 14.89
C ASN A 143 10.83 6.76 13.71
N HIS A 144 10.19 7.29 12.66
CA HIS A 144 9.76 6.53 11.49
C HIS A 144 9.41 7.45 10.30
N ASN A 145 9.86 7.08 9.12
CA ASN A 145 9.38 7.62 7.85
C ASN A 145 9.01 6.44 6.93
N HIS A 146 8.25 6.72 5.87
CA HIS A 146 7.67 5.67 5.03
C HIS A 146 8.49 5.35 3.76
N ILE A 147 9.72 5.85 3.62
CA ILE A 147 10.52 5.63 2.41
C ILE A 147 10.90 4.17 2.27
N GLY A 148 11.20 3.51 3.39
CA GLY A 148 11.50 2.08 3.40
C GLY A 148 10.31 1.22 3.01
N ASP A 149 9.08 1.62 3.37
CA ASP A 149 7.86 0.90 3.00
C ASP A 149 7.63 0.92 1.49
N LEU A 150 7.90 2.05 0.83
CA LEU A 150 7.93 2.12 -0.63
C LEU A 150 9.08 1.28 -1.20
N TRP A 151 10.28 1.41 -0.64
CA TRP A 151 11.47 0.72 -1.16
C TRP A 151 11.44 -0.79 -0.98
N ALA A 152 10.66 -1.32 -0.03
CA ALA A 152 10.33 -2.73 0.02
C ALA A 152 9.65 -3.19 -1.29
N ILE A 153 8.75 -2.38 -1.85
CA ILE A 153 8.06 -2.67 -3.11
C ILE A 153 9.01 -2.49 -4.31
N VAL A 154 9.84 -1.46 -4.29
CA VAL A 154 10.88 -1.25 -5.32
C VAL A 154 11.85 -2.42 -5.35
N LEU A 155 12.27 -2.93 -4.19
CA LEU A 155 13.17 -4.06 -4.05
C LEU A 155 12.56 -5.36 -4.60
N LEU A 156 11.24 -5.57 -4.54
CA LEU A 156 10.60 -6.71 -5.22
C LEU A 156 10.84 -6.66 -6.73
N VAL A 157 10.70 -5.48 -7.33
CA VAL A 157 10.96 -5.27 -8.76
C VAL A 157 12.45 -5.41 -9.07
N VAL A 158 13.32 -4.82 -8.25
CA VAL A 158 14.78 -4.92 -8.41
C VAL A 158 15.24 -6.38 -8.31
N ALA A 159 14.76 -7.13 -7.31
CA ALA A 159 15.07 -8.55 -7.15
C ALA A 159 14.65 -9.36 -8.38
N ARG A 160 13.44 -9.11 -8.91
CA ARG A 160 13.00 -9.76 -10.16
C ARG A 160 13.94 -9.44 -11.32
N LYS A 161 14.35 -8.19 -11.46
CA LYS A 161 15.25 -7.76 -12.55
C LYS A 161 16.67 -8.31 -12.40
N LEU A 162 17.20 -8.37 -11.18
CA LEU A 162 18.47 -9.01 -10.87
C LEU A 162 18.48 -10.47 -11.32
N VAL A 163 17.42 -11.21 -11.00
CA VAL A 163 17.31 -12.61 -11.43
C VAL A 163 17.14 -12.74 -12.94
N ALA A 164 16.29 -11.91 -13.56
CA ALA A 164 15.95 -12.07 -14.97
C ALA A 164 17.02 -11.57 -15.94
N LYS A 165 17.77 -10.53 -15.57
CA LYS A 165 18.73 -9.85 -16.46
C LYS A 165 20.12 -9.66 -15.85
N GLY A 166 20.24 -9.68 -14.53
CA GLY A 166 21.45 -9.22 -13.85
C GLY A 166 21.78 -7.76 -14.17
N GLY A 167 23.01 -7.35 -13.87
CA GLY A 167 23.57 -6.05 -14.22
C GLY A 167 23.82 -5.13 -13.02
N LEU A 168 24.91 -4.36 -13.11
CA LEU A 168 25.39 -3.48 -12.05
C LEU A 168 24.34 -2.46 -11.60
N TYR A 169 23.56 -1.91 -12.53
CA TYR A 169 22.49 -0.97 -12.23
C TYR A 169 21.49 -1.49 -11.18
N TYR A 170 21.03 -2.74 -11.32
CA TYR A 170 20.06 -3.30 -10.37
C TYR A 170 20.72 -3.66 -9.03
N TRP A 171 22.02 -3.97 -9.01
CA TRP A 171 22.77 -4.14 -7.77
C TRP A 171 22.90 -2.82 -7.00
N LEU A 172 23.20 -1.72 -7.69
CA LEU A 172 23.24 -0.38 -7.09
C LEU A 172 21.87 0.01 -6.52
N LEU A 173 20.78 -0.28 -7.25
CA LEU A 173 19.43 -0.08 -6.74
C LEU A 173 19.11 -0.96 -5.52
N ALA A 174 19.60 -2.20 -5.48
CA ALA A 174 19.42 -3.07 -4.33
C ALA A 174 20.12 -2.50 -3.08
N VAL A 175 21.37 -2.05 -3.23
CA VAL A 175 22.13 -1.40 -2.16
C VAL A 175 21.42 -0.11 -1.69
N LEU A 176 21.01 0.75 -2.62
CA LEU A 176 20.25 1.96 -2.29
C LEU A 176 18.96 1.64 -1.54
N GLY A 177 18.22 0.61 -1.96
CA GLY A 177 17.01 0.18 -1.29
C GLY A 177 17.24 -0.32 0.13
N LEU A 178 18.30 -1.09 0.36
CA LEU A 178 18.67 -1.54 1.71
C LEU A 178 19.05 -0.35 2.62
N ILE A 179 19.79 0.63 2.09
CA ILE A 179 20.12 1.86 2.82
C ILE A 179 18.84 2.62 3.20
N LEU A 180 17.92 2.83 2.26
CA LEU A 180 16.67 3.56 2.52
C LEU A 180 15.73 2.82 3.46
N MET A 181 15.68 1.48 3.40
CA MET A 181 14.96 0.67 4.38
C MET A 181 15.56 0.79 5.79
N TYR A 182 16.89 0.84 5.90
CA TYR A 182 17.55 1.05 7.18
C TYR A 182 17.22 2.44 7.76
N LEU A 183 17.37 3.49 6.95
CA LEU A 183 17.11 4.88 7.34
C LEU A 183 15.63 5.18 7.68
N SER A 184 14.70 4.33 7.24
CA SER A 184 13.28 4.50 7.53
C SER A 184 12.87 4.03 8.93
N PHE A 185 13.69 3.18 9.55
CA PHE A 185 13.36 2.46 10.78
C PHE A 185 12.03 1.68 10.70
N SER A 186 11.64 1.26 9.50
CA SER A 186 10.40 0.53 9.23
C SER A 186 10.59 -0.98 9.30
N ARG A 187 10.05 -1.61 10.36
CA ARG A 187 9.99 -3.08 10.49
C ARG A 187 8.95 -3.67 9.53
N SER A 188 7.87 -2.94 9.28
CA SER A 188 6.78 -3.26 8.34
C SER A 188 7.31 -3.40 6.90
N ALA A 189 8.27 -2.56 6.50
CA ALA A 189 8.94 -2.66 5.21
C ALA A 189 9.66 -4.00 5.00
N VAL A 190 10.36 -4.50 6.02
CA VAL A 190 11.07 -5.79 5.96
C VAL A 190 10.08 -6.93 5.75
N VAL A 191 9.05 -7.00 6.59
CA VAL A 191 8.04 -8.07 6.52
C VAL A 191 7.28 -8.02 5.20
N ALA A 192 6.96 -6.82 4.71
CA ALA A 192 6.32 -6.59 3.41
C ALA A 192 7.17 -7.10 2.24
N PHE A 193 8.47 -6.79 2.21
CA PHE A 193 9.37 -7.33 1.19
C PHE A 193 9.43 -8.86 1.27
N LEU A 194 9.61 -9.43 2.46
CA LEU A 194 9.75 -10.88 2.62
C LEU A 194 8.50 -11.62 2.12
N ALA A 195 7.31 -11.14 2.47
CA ALA A 195 6.05 -11.73 2.00
C ALA A 195 5.95 -11.70 0.46
N GLY A 196 6.24 -10.55 -0.15
CA GLY A 196 6.24 -10.42 -1.61
C GLY A 196 7.31 -11.29 -2.28
N ALA A 197 8.51 -11.36 -1.71
CA ALA A 197 9.64 -12.13 -2.24
C ALA A 197 9.40 -13.64 -2.14
N ILE A 198 8.86 -14.11 -1.01
CA ILE A 198 8.46 -15.51 -0.82
C ILE A 198 7.42 -15.89 -1.87
N TYR A 199 6.40 -15.06 -2.10
CA TYR A 199 5.43 -15.34 -3.15
C TYR A 199 6.07 -15.35 -4.56
N LEU A 200 6.89 -14.35 -4.86
CA LEU A 200 7.49 -14.18 -6.18
C LEU A 200 8.46 -15.31 -6.54
N PHE A 201 9.23 -15.77 -5.56
CA PHE A 201 10.33 -16.71 -5.74
C PHE A 201 10.07 -18.09 -5.14
N GLY A 202 8.97 -18.33 -4.42
CA GLY A 202 8.70 -19.56 -3.67
C GLY A 202 8.62 -20.86 -4.49
N ASN A 203 8.86 -20.83 -5.80
CA ASN A 203 9.09 -22.04 -6.58
C ASN A 203 10.51 -22.58 -6.29
N ILE A 204 10.58 -23.81 -5.79
CA ILE A 204 11.82 -24.49 -5.37
C ILE A 204 12.89 -24.48 -6.48
N ASP A 205 12.50 -24.71 -7.74
CA ASP A 205 13.46 -24.72 -8.85
C ASP A 205 14.02 -23.32 -9.13
N TYR A 206 13.20 -22.29 -8.92
CA TYR A 206 13.60 -20.91 -9.08
C TYR A 206 14.56 -20.46 -7.97
N LEU A 207 14.30 -20.87 -6.72
CA LEU A 207 15.19 -20.61 -5.58
C LEU A 207 16.55 -21.29 -5.76
N LYS A 208 16.56 -22.57 -6.17
CA LYS A 208 17.81 -23.32 -6.39
C LYS A 208 18.71 -22.62 -7.41
N ARG A 209 18.15 -22.12 -8.52
CA ARG A 209 18.90 -21.39 -9.57
C ARG A 209 19.45 -20.05 -9.08
N ASN A 210 18.74 -19.38 -8.18
CA ASN A 210 19.03 -18.00 -7.78
C ASN A 210 19.43 -17.86 -6.32
N LYS A 211 19.95 -18.95 -5.73
CA LYS A 211 20.20 -19.05 -4.28
C LYS A 211 21.05 -17.90 -3.75
N TYR A 212 22.08 -17.45 -4.48
CA TYR A 212 22.96 -16.38 -4.01
C TYR A 212 22.26 -15.02 -3.93
N ILE A 213 21.42 -14.68 -4.93
CA ILE A 213 20.66 -13.42 -4.92
C ILE A 213 19.66 -13.45 -3.77
N PHE A 214 18.96 -14.58 -3.61
CA PHE A 214 18.00 -14.74 -2.53
C PHE A 214 18.69 -14.68 -1.15
N THR A 215 19.78 -15.42 -0.96
CA THR A 215 20.57 -15.40 0.29
C THR A 215 21.09 -14.00 0.60
N PHE A 216 21.66 -13.28 -0.38
CA PHE A 216 22.14 -11.90 -0.17
C PHE A 216 21.01 -10.98 0.30
N LEU A 217 19.86 -10.99 -0.39
CA LEU A 217 18.71 -10.16 -0.03
C LEU A 217 18.14 -10.56 1.34
N SER A 218 18.00 -11.85 1.60
CA SER A 218 17.53 -12.35 2.91
C SER A 218 18.47 -11.93 4.03
N LEU A 219 19.78 -12.11 3.88
CA LEU A 219 20.76 -11.71 4.89
C LEU A 219 20.76 -10.20 5.12
N GLY A 220 20.76 -9.40 4.04
CA GLY A 220 20.69 -7.94 4.14
C GLY A 220 19.43 -7.47 4.86
N ILE A 221 18.29 -8.09 4.57
CA ILE A 221 17.00 -7.73 5.17
C ILE A 221 16.88 -8.21 6.61
N THR A 222 17.40 -9.40 6.93
CA THR A 222 17.54 -9.85 8.32
C THR A 222 18.42 -8.90 9.11
N ALA A 223 19.55 -8.45 8.56
CA ALA A 223 20.41 -7.47 9.21
C ALA A 223 19.67 -6.15 9.45
N VAL A 224 18.99 -5.60 8.44
CA VAL A 224 18.15 -4.41 8.59
C VAL A 224 17.06 -4.61 9.66
N PHE A 225 16.40 -5.77 9.69
CA PHE A 225 15.38 -6.08 10.69
C PHE A 225 15.96 -6.12 12.11
N LEU A 226 17.09 -6.80 12.31
CA LEU A 226 17.75 -6.88 13.61
C LEU A 226 18.18 -5.49 14.08
N LEU A 227 18.85 -4.72 13.22
CA LEU A 227 19.32 -3.36 13.54
C LEU A 227 18.16 -2.41 13.87
N THR A 228 17.06 -2.47 13.11
CA THR A 228 15.88 -1.63 13.37
C THR A 228 15.08 -2.10 14.60
N SER A 229 15.20 -3.37 15.00
CA SER A 229 14.49 -3.93 16.15
C SER A 229 15.18 -3.69 17.49
N ILE A 230 16.51 -3.50 17.52
CA ILE A 230 17.25 -3.17 18.75
C ILE A 230 16.66 -1.94 19.45
N ASN A 231 16.17 -0.98 18.68
CA ASN A 231 15.69 0.31 19.20
C ASN A 231 14.18 0.35 19.50
N LYS A 232 13.41 -0.74 19.27
CA LYS A 232 11.96 -0.75 19.46
C LYS A 232 11.46 -2.11 19.97
N SER A 233 10.77 -2.10 21.12
CA SER A 233 10.03 -3.29 21.59
C SER A 233 8.98 -3.74 20.54
N ILE A 234 8.71 -5.04 20.46
CA ILE A 234 7.75 -5.61 19.49
C ILE A 234 6.34 -5.63 20.09
N PHE A 235 6.20 -6.09 21.34
CA PHE A 235 4.91 -6.35 21.98
C PHE A 235 4.37 -5.17 22.80
N PHE A 236 5.23 -4.45 23.53
CA PHE A 236 4.78 -3.40 24.45
C PHE A 236 4.61 -2.02 23.77
N SER A 237 5.15 -1.83 22.57
CA SER A 237 5.10 -0.53 21.88
C SER A 237 3.85 -0.35 21.01
N ARG A 238 2.87 -1.26 21.07
CA ARG A 238 1.72 -1.28 20.15
C ARG A 238 0.37 -1.43 20.86
N PRO A 239 0.03 -0.57 21.84
CA PRO A 239 -1.24 -0.65 22.56
C PRO A 239 -2.47 -0.50 21.65
N TYR A 240 -2.32 0.10 20.48
CA TYR A 240 -3.40 0.29 19.51
C TYR A 240 -4.04 -1.03 19.01
N PHE A 241 -3.30 -2.15 18.97
CA PHE A 241 -3.88 -3.46 18.59
C PHE A 241 -4.89 -3.94 19.64
N THR A 242 -4.51 -3.90 20.92
CA THR A 242 -5.37 -4.33 22.02
C THR A 242 -6.52 -3.35 22.24
N GLN A 243 -6.27 -2.04 22.08
CA GLN A 243 -7.29 -1.00 22.06
C GLN A 243 -8.31 -1.22 20.94
N ALA A 244 -7.88 -1.60 19.73
CA ALA A 244 -8.77 -1.90 18.61
C ALA A 244 -9.63 -3.14 18.87
N ILE A 245 -9.03 -4.26 19.29
CA ILE A 245 -9.78 -5.49 19.61
C ILE A 245 -10.81 -5.23 20.71
N SER A 246 -10.39 -4.57 21.79
CA SER A 246 -11.28 -4.22 22.90
C SER A 246 -12.36 -3.20 22.48
N GLY A 247 -12.03 -2.33 21.53
CA GLY A 247 -12.95 -1.38 20.92
C GLY A 247 -14.10 -2.04 20.18
N LEU A 248 -13.86 -3.16 19.49
CA LEU A 248 -14.91 -3.91 18.78
C LEU A 248 -16.01 -4.39 19.73
N SER A 249 -15.64 -4.84 20.93
CA SER A 249 -16.61 -5.26 21.94
C SER A 249 -17.44 -4.10 22.50
N LYS A 250 -16.83 -2.91 22.65
CA LYS A 250 -17.50 -1.71 23.18
C LYS A 250 -18.33 -0.98 22.13
N TYR A 251 -17.95 -1.08 20.85
CA TYR A 251 -18.59 -0.42 19.72
C TYR A 251 -18.90 -1.42 18.61
N PRO A 252 -19.87 -2.34 18.82
CA PRO A 252 -20.18 -3.38 17.85
C PRO A 252 -20.65 -2.81 16.50
N SER A 253 -21.26 -1.62 16.50
CA SER A 253 -21.70 -0.90 15.30
C SER A 253 -20.61 -0.03 14.67
N GLY A 254 -19.41 -0.01 15.24
CA GLY A 254 -18.28 0.82 14.82
C GLY A 254 -18.39 2.28 15.23
N VAL A 255 -17.25 3.00 15.18
CA VAL A 255 -17.14 4.43 15.51
C VAL A 255 -17.01 5.35 14.30
N GLY A 256 -17.09 4.79 13.08
CA GLY A 256 -16.72 5.44 11.85
C GLY A 256 -15.22 5.33 11.55
N MET A 257 -14.86 5.10 10.29
CA MET A 257 -13.45 5.01 9.89
C MET A 257 -12.73 6.35 10.11
N GLY A 258 -11.52 6.30 10.66
CA GLY A 258 -10.75 7.51 11.02
C GLY A 258 -11.03 8.07 12.41
N ASN A 259 -12.00 7.52 13.13
CA ASN A 259 -12.34 7.94 14.49
C ASN A 259 -11.72 7.03 15.57
N PHE A 260 -10.60 6.36 15.28
CA PHE A 260 -9.98 5.45 16.24
C PHE A 260 -9.57 6.15 17.55
N LYS A 261 -9.32 7.46 17.51
CA LYS A 261 -9.10 8.28 18.72
C LYS A 261 -10.23 8.14 19.76
N LEU A 262 -11.49 7.96 19.32
CA LEU A 262 -12.63 7.77 20.23
C LEU A 262 -12.55 6.46 21.00
N VAL A 263 -11.97 5.44 20.39
CA VAL A 263 -11.76 4.12 21.00
C VAL A 263 -10.55 4.17 21.90
N SER A 264 -9.41 4.64 21.39
CA SER A 264 -8.13 4.60 22.11
C SER A 264 -8.09 5.50 23.34
N SER A 265 -8.79 6.65 23.34
CA SER A 265 -8.83 7.58 24.47
C SER A 265 -9.56 7.05 25.71
N ARG A 266 -10.38 6.01 25.55
CA ARG A 266 -11.12 5.38 26.67
C ARG A 266 -10.32 4.31 27.41
N PHE A 267 -9.09 4.05 26.98
CA PHE A 267 -8.19 3.16 27.68
C PHE A 267 -7.27 4.01 28.55
N ASP A 268 -7.31 3.77 29.86
CA ASP A 268 -6.63 4.54 30.90
C ASP A 268 -5.12 4.24 30.96
N VAL A 269 -4.48 4.16 29.79
CA VAL A 269 -3.08 3.71 29.62
C VAL A 269 -2.14 4.88 29.35
N GLY A 270 -2.58 6.13 29.57
CA GLY A 270 -1.75 7.35 29.42
C GLY A 270 -1.34 7.71 27.98
N THR A 271 -1.50 6.81 27.00
CA THR A 271 -1.21 7.05 25.58
C THR A 271 -2.38 6.62 24.70
N PHE A 272 -2.88 7.54 23.86
CA PHE A 272 -3.92 7.27 22.87
C PHE A 272 -3.36 7.36 21.45
N SER A 273 -3.92 6.59 20.51
CA SER A 273 -3.56 6.62 19.10
C SER A 273 -4.74 7.10 18.25
N SER A 274 -4.48 7.96 17.27
CA SER A 274 -5.50 8.36 16.30
C SER A 274 -5.74 7.32 15.21
N ILE A 275 -4.83 6.35 15.04
CA ILE A 275 -4.83 5.38 13.94
C ILE A 275 -4.49 3.97 14.47
N VAL A 276 -5.08 2.91 13.89
CA VAL A 276 -4.89 1.52 14.35
C VAL A 276 -3.58 0.89 13.87
N HIS A 277 -2.89 1.47 12.87
CA HIS A 277 -1.70 0.89 12.22
C HIS A 277 -1.93 -0.55 11.71
N ASN A 278 -3.17 -0.88 11.38
CA ASN A 278 -3.59 -2.12 10.77
C ASN A 278 -4.91 -1.86 10.02
N LEU A 279 -4.91 -1.98 8.70
CA LEU A 279 -6.04 -1.67 7.85
C LEU A 279 -7.29 -2.49 8.18
N VAL A 280 -7.13 -3.79 8.48
CA VAL A 280 -8.25 -4.66 8.81
C VAL A 280 -8.90 -4.22 10.11
N LEU A 281 -8.10 -3.97 11.15
CA LEU A 281 -8.63 -3.52 12.43
C LEU A 281 -9.18 -2.09 12.36
N GLU A 282 -8.58 -1.21 11.57
CA GLU A 282 -9.13 0.13 11.28
C GLU A 282 -10.53 0.04 10.68
N VAL A 283 -10.73 -0.81 9.66
CA VAL A 283 -12.04 -1.03 9.04
C VAL A 283 -13.01 -1.67 10.02
N MET A 284 -12.58 -2.70 10.76
CA MET A 284 -13.43 -3.39 11.73
C MET A 284 -13.86 -2.46 12.87
N VAL A 285 -12.96 -1.63 13.40
CA VAL A 285 -13.30 -0.67 14.46
C VAL A 285 -14.15 0.48 13.92
N GLY A 286 -13.86 0.94 12.71
CA GLY A 286 -14.64 2.00 12.07
C GLY A 286 -16.05 1.56 11.70
N LEU A 287 -16.24 0.37 11.16
CA LEU A 287 -17.54 -0.10 10.65
C LEU A 287 -18.26 -1.09 11.58
N GLY A 288 -17.58 -1.57 12.62
CA GLY A 288 -18.10 -2.60 13.51
C GLY A 288 -18.17 -3.96 12.83
N TRP A 289 -19.15 -4.79 13.24
CA TRP A 289 -19.36 -6.12 12.67
C TRP A 289 -19.66 -6.08 11.16
N ILE A 290 -20.24 -4.99 10.65
CA ILE A 290 -20.52 -4.82 9.22
C ILE A 290 -19.21 -4.71 8.41
N GLY A 291 -18.10 -4.32 9.06
CA GLY A 291 -16.75 -4.34 8.49
C GLY A 291 -16.28 -5.72 8.04
N VAL A 292 -16.94 -6.82 8.47
CA VAL A 292 -16.64 -8.18 8.00
C VAL A 292 -16.75 -8.30 6.48
N VAL A 293 -17.61 -7.50 5.82
CA VAL A 293 -17.70 -7.47 4.34
C VAL A 293 -16.34 -7.16 3.71
N PHE A 294 -15.58 -6.22 4.28
CA PHE A 294 -14.23 -5.91 3.82
C PHE A 294 -13.27 -7.08 4.02
N VAL A 295 -13.33 -7.74 5.18
CA VAL A 295 -12.48 -8.91 5.50
C VAL A 295 -12.75 -10.06 4.52
N VAL A 296 -14.03 -10.34 4.25
CA VAL A 296 -14.43 -11.36 3.28
C VAL A 296 -13.98 -10.99 1.88
N TRP A 297 -14.16 -9.73 1.47
CA TRP A 297 -13.67 -9.24 0.18
C TRP A 297 -12.15 -9.39 0.06
N LEU A 298 -11.39 -8.93 1.07
CA LEU A 298 -9.94 -8.99 1.10
C LEU A 298 -9.43 -10.44 1.06
N GLY A 299 -10.01 -11.31 1.89
CA GLY A 299 -9.69 -12.74 1.90
C GLY A 299 -9.96 -13.41 0.56
N ASN A 300 -11.08 -13.10 -0.08
CA ASN A 300 -11.41 -13.59 -1.42
C ASN A 300 -10.38 -13.13 -2.45
N VAL A 301 -10.04 -11.84 -2.47
CA VAL A 301 -9.09 -11.34 -3.48
C VAL A 301 -7.66 -11.87 -3.27
N LEU A 302 -7.26 -12.09 -2.02
CA LEU A 302 -6.01 -12.74 -1.65
C LEU A 302 -6.00 -14.18 -2.15
N TRP A 303 -6.99 -14.99 -1.76
CA TRP A 303 -7.07 -16.41 -2.14
C TRP A 303 -6.99 -16.61 -3.66
N GLN A 304 -7.80 -15.88 -4.41
CA GLN A 304 -7.81 -15.98 -5.87
C GLN A 304 -6.47 -15.63 -6.52
N GLY A 305 -5.72 -14.70 -5.94
CA GLY A 305 -4.43 -14.33 -6.48
C GLY A 305 -3.31 -15.33 -6.17
N VAL A 306 -3.35 -16.00 -5.00
CA VAL A 306 -2.42 -17.09 -4.68
C VAL A 306 -2.55 -18.22 -5.70
N VAL A 307 -3.78 -18.59 -6.05
CA VAL A 307 -4.06 -19.73 -6.94
C VAL A 307 -3.91 -19.37 -8.44
N GLY A 308 -4.25 -18.14 -8.83
CA GLY A 308 -4.52 -17.82 -10.24
C GLY A 308 -3.91 -16.52 -10.79
N ALA A 309 -2.96 -15.87 -10.10
CA ALA A 309 -2.36 -14.64 -10.62
C ALA A 309 -1.60 -14.88 -11.94
N LYS A 310 -2.00 -14.16 -13.00
CA LYS A 310 -1.31 -14.20 -14.30
C LYS A 310 -0.07 -13.32 -14.31
N ASN A 311 -0.10 -12.20 -13.60
CA ASN A 311 1.05 -11.31 -13.45
C ASN A 311 1.61 -11.43 -12.03
N ARG A 312 2.62 -12.29 -11.86
CA ARG A 312 3.21 -12.60 -10.55
C ARG A 312 3.83 -11.40 -9.85
N ILE A 313 4.51 -10.49 -10.57
CA ILE A 313 5.09 -9.30 -9.91
C ILE A 313 4.00 -8.36 -9.40
N ALA A 314 2.91 -8.18 -10.16
CA ALA A 314 1.81 -7.35 -9.71
C ALA A 314 1.17 -7.94 -8.44
N TYR A 315 0.97 -9.26 -8.39
CA TYR A 315 0.47 -9.89 -7.17
C TYR A 315 1.46 -9.82 -6.00
N ALA A 316 2.76 -10.00 -6.25
CA ALA A 316 3.80 -9.87 -5.22
C ALA A 316 3.80 -8.46 -4.61
N VAL A 317 3.65 -7.42 -5.43
CA VAL A 317 3.52 -6.03 -4.98
C VAL A 317 2.23 -5.84 -4.16
N PHE A 318 1.10 -6.34 -4.65
CA PHE A 318 -0.17 -6.32 -3.92
C PHE A 318 -0.05 -7.02 -2.55
N LEU A 319 0.56 -8.20 -2.49
CA LEU A 319 0.75 -8.95 -1.26
C LEU A 319 1.69 -8.22 -0.30
N GLY A 320 2.82 -7.70 -0.79
CA GLY A 320 3.76 -6.93 0.01
C GLY A 320 3.10 -5.70 0.63
N LEU A 321 2.35 -4.93 -0.16
CA LEU A 321 1.55 -3.80 0.35
C LEU A 321 0.45 -4.23 1.32
N THR A 322 -0.24 -5.35 1.07
CA THR A 322 -1.24 -5.90 2.01
C THR A 322 -0.60 -6.16 3.37
N VAL A 323 0.55 -6.84 3.38
CA VAL A 323 1.29 -7.13 4.62
C VAL A 323 1.76 -5.83 5.28
N ASN A 324 2.25 -4.86 4.52
CA ASN A 324 2.62 -3.55 5.05
C ASN A 324 1.42 -2.88 5.75
N PHE A 325 0.24 -2.90 5.14
CA PHE A 325 -0.99 -2.34 5.70
C PHE A 325 -1.51 -3.06 6.94
N LEU A 326 -1.06 -4.28 7.23
CA LEU A 326 -1.38 -4.98 8.48
C LEU A 326 -0.49 -4.54 9.65
N PHE A 327 0.62 -3.84 9.39
CA PHE A 327 1.61 -3.49 10.41
C PHE A 327 1.93 -2.00 10.51
N ASP A 328 1.40 -1.19 9.58
CA ASP A 328 1.68 0.24 9.45
C ASP A 328 0.46 1.04 8.97
N SER A 329 0.49 2.35 9.18
CA SER A 329 -0.53 3.32 8.73
C SER A 329 -0.32 3.80 7.29
N THR A 330 0.57 3.19 6.52
CA THR A 330 0.82 3.53 5.10
C THR A 330 -0.42 3.35 4.22
N TYR A 331 -1.45 2.64 4.69
CA TYR A 331 -2.77 2.60 4.07
C TYR A 331 -3.52 3.95 4.10
N LEU A 332 -2.97 4.96 4.77
CA LEU A 332 -3.45 6.35 4.70
C LEU A 332 -2.73 7.18 3.62
N ILE A 333 -1.69 6.62 3.01
CA ILE A 333 -0.92 7.30 1.97
C ILE A 333 -1.54 6.98 0.62
N PRO A 334 -2.10 7.96 -0.12
CA PRO A 334 -2.85 7.69 -1.34
C PRO A 334 -2.10 6.85 -2.37
N SER A 335 -0.83 7.18 -2.62
CA SER A 335 0.01 6.45 -3.57
C SER A 335 0.20 4.97 -3.21
N MET A 336 0.29 4.61 -1.94
CA MET A 336 0.43 3.22 -1.49
C MET A 336 -0.89 2.45 -1.71
N VAL A 337 -2.03 3.04 -1.33
CA VAL A 337 -3.36 2.42 -1.52
C VAL A 337 -3.68 2.27 -3.01
N TRP A 338 -3.38 3.28 -3.81
CA TRP A 338 -3.61 3.23 -5.24
C TRP A 338 -2.69 2.25 -5.95
N LEU A 339 -1.43 2.16 -5.54
CA LEU A 339 -0.53 1.13 -6.05
C LEU A 339 -1.01 -0.28 -5.65
N TRP A 340 -1.59 -0.42 -4.46
CA TRP A 340 -2.20 -1.67 -3.99
C TRP A 340 -3.37 -2.10 -4.90
N PHE A 341 -4.33 -1.21 -5.16
CA PHE A 341 -5.45 -1.48 -6.07
C PHE A 341 -5.04 -1.65 -7.54
N LEU A 342 -4.10 -0.83 -8.03
CA LEU A 342 -3.51 -0.95 -9.36
C LEU A 342 -2.90 -2.33 -9.54
N SER A 343 -2.08 -2.76 -8.58
CA SER A 343 -1.41 -4.05 -8.59
C SER A 343 -2.39 -5.22 -8.50
N LEU A 344 -3.46 -5.09 -7.70
CA LEU A 344 -4.55 -6.06 -7.66
C LEU A 344 -5.20 -6.22 -9.04
N GLY A 345 -5.55 -5.11 -9.71
CA GLY A 345 -6.15 -5.13 -11.05
C GLY A 345 -5.24 -5.76 -12.10
N LEU A 346 -3.94 -5.41 -12.08
CA LEU A 346 -2.95 -5.94 -13.02
C LEU A 346 -2.57 -7.40 -12.76
N SER A 347 -2.75 -7.91 -11.54
CA SER A 347 -2.41 -9.30 -11.19
C SER A 347 -3.32 -10.34 -11.86
N ARG A 348 -4.55 -9.95 -12.19
CA ARG A 348 -5.63 -10.86 -12.58
C ARG A 348 -5.73 -11.04 -14.09
N GLY A 349 -6.09 -12.27 -14.48
CA GLY A 349 -6.59 -12.55 -15.82
C GLY A 349 -8.05 -12.12 -15.98
N GLN A 350 -8.44 -11.80 -17.22
CA GLN A 350 -9.86 -11.89 -17.59
C GLN A 350 -10.06 -13.40 -17.72
N HIS A 351 -10.65 -14.02 -16.71
CA HIS A 351 -11.27 -15.30 -16.95
C HIS A 351 -12.51 -15.01 -17.79
N ASN A 352 -12.60 -15.66 -18.95
CA ASN A 352 -13.90 -15.97 -19.50
C ASN A 352 -14.51 -16.92 -18.47
N LEU A 353 -15.29 -16.38 -17.54
CA LEU A 353 -16.30 -17.17 -16.85
C LEU A 353 -17.26 -17.57 -17.98
N ARG A 354 -17.07 -18.76 -18.51
CA ARG A 354 -18.12 -19.47 -19.25
C ARG A 354 -19.01 -20.14 -18.23
#